data_AF-A0A1F8LUV0-F1
#
_entry.id   AF-A0A1F8LUV0-F1
#
_cell.length_a   1.000
_cell.length_b   1.000
_cell.length_c   1.000
_cell.angle_alpha   90.00
_cell.angle_beta   90.00
_cell.angle_gamma   90.00
#
_symmetry.space_group_name_H-M   'P 1'
#
loop_
_entity.id
_entity.type
_entity.pdbx_description
1 polymer ?
#
loop_
_entity_poly.entity_id
_entity_poly.type
_entity_poly.pdbx_seq_one_letter_code
_entity_poly.pdbx_strand_id
1 'polypeptide(L)'
;MARKAIVDKDIILELLRKGETTQRIAARFKVSRQAIDLHRKEFINKGLLPDKRAARTGKETVEFVSSTEKIDSANVAAQKPVLIKSETPPQENIESLDTHIDLIISAFNALKRLPVVEKELKTLKQENEKAKLEIERLKARENKRIDQEKRWMLINTEDIPGSPS
;
A
#
# COMPACT_ATOMS: atom_id res chain seq x y z
N MET A 1 -29.08 7.58 -29.56
CA MET A 1 -27.64 7.86 -29.74
C MET A 1 -27.13 8.65 -28.53
N ALA A 2 -26.37 8.02 -27.63
CA ALA A 2 -25.84 8.69 -26.43
C ALA A 2 -24.47 9.32 -26.76
N ARG A 3 -24.36 10.64 -26.67
CA ARG A 3 -23.07 11.34 -26.78
C ARG A 3 -22.24 10.97 -25.55
N LYS A 4 -21.03 10.40 -25.75
CA LYS A 4 -20.07 10.20 -24.66
C LYS A 4 -19.69 11.59 -24.14
N ALA A 5 -20.14 11.95 -22.95
CA ALA A 5 -19.64 13.13 -22.26
C ALA A 5 -18.15 12.90 -21.98
N ILE A 6 -17.29 13.61 -22.70
CA ILE A 6 -15.85 13.61 -22.44
C ILE A 6 -15.68 14.48 -21.20
N VAL A 7 -15.53 13.83 -20.05
CA VAL A 7 -15.25 14.54 -18.79
C VAL A 7 -13.73 14.65 -18.65
N ASP A 8 -13.25 15.88 -18.55
CA ASP A 8 -11.84 16.16 -18.33
C ASP A 8 -11.45 15.75 -16.91
N LYS A 9 -10.45 14.88 -16.81
CA LYS A 9 -10.00 14.27 -15.55
C LYS A 9 -9.35 15.30 -14.64
N ASP A 10 -8.69 16.31 -15.22
CA ASP A 10 -7.98 17.33 -14.45
C ASP A 10 -8.96 18.27 -13.75
N ILE A 11 -10.08 18.59 -14.41
CA ILE A 11 -11.15 19.39 -13.82
C ILE A 11 -11.85 18.62 -12.70
N ILE A 12 -12.08 17.31 -12.85
CA ILE A 12 -12.63 16.49 -11.75
C ILE A 12 -11.69 16.53 -10.54
N LEU A 13 -10.38 16.38 -10.75
CA LEU A 13 -9.40 16.41 -9.67
C LEU A 13 -9.39 17.75 -8.94
N GLU A 14 -9.45 18.87 -9.67
CA GLU A 14 -9.49 20.20 -9.09
C GLU A 14 -10.74 20.41 -8.23
N LEU A 15 -11.91 20.00 -8.72
CA LEU A 15 -13.18 20.11 -7.97
C LEU A 15 -13.18 19.23 -6.71
N LEU A 16 -12.61 18.02 -6.80
CA LEU A 16 -12.46 17.14 -5.64
C LEU A 16 -11.48 17.73 -4.60
N ARG A 17 -10.41 18.40 -5.03
CA ARG A 17 -9.49 19.12 -4.13
C ARG A 17 -10.15 20.32 -3.46
N LYS A 18 -11.05 21.01 -4.16
CA LYS A 18 -11.89 22.09 -3.61
C LYS A 18 -12.97 21.57 -2.62
N GLY A 19 -13.05 20.26 -2.41
CA GLY A 19 -14.01 19.65 -1.49
C GLY A 19 -15.41 19.46 -2.08
N GLU A 20 -15.58 19.58 -3.40
CA GLU A 20 -16.88 19.29 -4.01
C GLU A 20 -17.22 17.80 -3.90
N THR A 21 -18.50 17.51 -3.66
CA THR A 21 -18.98 16.14 -3.55
C THR A 21 -19.08 15.49 -4.92
N THR A 22 -18.87 14.17 -4.99
CA THR A 22 -18.94 13.41 -6.24
C THR A 22 -20.32 13.51 -6.91
N GLN A 23 -21.37 13.75 -6.12
CA GLN A 23 -22.72 14.00 -6.62
C GLN A 23 -22.85 15.38 -7.32
N ARG A 24 -22.25 16.45 -6.79
CA ARG A 24 -22.28 17.78 -7.42
C ARG A 24 -21.49 17.78 -8.73
N ILE A 25 -20.33 17.15 -8.73
CA ILE A 25 -19.49 17.02 -9.93
C ILE A 25 -20.23 16.21 -11.01
N ALA A 26 -20.86 15.09 -10.64
CA ALA A 26 -21.63 14.27 -11.57
C ALA A 26 -22.79 15.05 -12.21
N ALA A 27 -23.50 15.87 -11.42
CA ALA A 27 -24.57 16.74 -11.92
C ALA A 27 -24.04 17.80 -12.92
N ARG A 28 -22.88 18.41 -12.64
CA ARG A 28 -22.26 19.42 -13.51
C ARG A 28 -21.85 18.86 -14.87
N PHE A 29 -21.32 17.64 -14.89
CA PHE A 29 -20.88 16.97 -16.12
C PHE A 29 -21.97 16.11 -16.78
N LYS A 30 -23.18 16.04 -16.20
CA LYS A 30 -24.29 15.19 -16.65
C LYS A 30 -23.88 13.72 -16.82
N VAL A 31 -23.07 13.22 -15.89
CA VAL A 31 -22.60 11.82 -15.86
C VAL A 31 -23.11 11.09 -14.63
N SER A 32 -23.00 9.76 -14.64
CA SER A 32 -23.32 8.96 -13.47
C SER A 32 -22.36 9.27 -12.33
N ARG A 33 -22.89 9.34 -11.10
CA ARG A 33 -22.09 9.45 -9.87
C ARG A 33 -21.00 8.36 -9.81
N GLN A 34 -21.33 7.14 -10.23
CA GLN A 34 -20.39 6.02 -10.21
C GLN A 34 -19.17 6.27 -11.10
N ALA A 35 -19.33 7.01 -12.20
CA ALA A 35 -18.21 7.36 -13.08
C ALA A 35 -17.23 8.32 -12.38
N ILE A 36 -17.75 9.30 -11.64
CA ILE A 36 -16.93 10.21 -10.84
C ILE A 36 -16.29 9.49 -9.64
N ASP A 37 -17.02 8.57 -8.99
CA ASP A 37 -16.48 7.76 -7.89
C ASP A 37 -15.32 6.85 -8.37
N LEU A 38 -15.36 6.35 -9.61
CA LEU A 38 -14.26 5.59 -10.21
C LEU A 38 -13.00 6.46 -10.33
N HIS A 39 -13.12 7.67 -10.88
CA HIS A 39 -12.01 8.61 -10.98
C HIS A 39 -11.49 9.04 -9.60
N ARG A 40 -12.37 9.26 -8.63
CA ARG A 40 -11.96 9.56 -7.25
C ARG A 40 -11.09 8.44 -6.67
N LYS A 41 -11.44 7.16 -6.88
CA LYS A 41 -10.62 6.02 -6.47
C LYS A 41 -9.27 5.99 -7.20
N GLU A 42 -9.25 6.24 -8.50
CA GLU A 42 -8.01 6.33 -9.27
C GLU A 42 -7.08 7.43 -8.73
N PHE A 43 -7.62 8.59 -8.37
CA PHE A 43 -6.83 9.68 -7.78
C PHE A 43 -6.31 9.37 -6.39
N ILE A 44 -7.08 8.65 -5.56
CA ILE A 44 -6.62 8.17 -4.25
C ILE A 44 -5.48 7.16 -4.42
N ASN A 45 -5.64 6.20 -5.32
CA ASN A 45 -4.60 5.20 -5.60
C ASN A 45 -3.30 5.82 -6.14
N LYS A 46 -3.40 6.93 -6.87
CA LYS A 46 -2.26 7.70 -7.38
C LYS A 46 -1.68 8.69 -6.36
N GLY A 47 -2.23 8.76 -5.15
CA GLY A 47 -1.81 9.71 -4.11
C GLY A 47 -2.16 11.18 -4.40
N LEU A 48 -3.01 11.45 -5.39
CA LEU A 48 -3.41 12.81 -5.81
C LEU A 48 -4.52 13.41 -4.95
N LEU A 49 -5.23 12.56 -4.20
CA LEU A 49 -6.24 12.91 -3.22
C LEU A 49 -6.04 12.08 -1.94
N PRO A 50 -6.17 12.68 -0.74
CA PRO A 50 -6.21 11.91 0.50
C PRO A 50 -7.50 11.07 0.56
N ASP A 51 -7.43 9.87 1.16
CA ASP A 51 -8.61 9.02 1.39
C ASP A 51 -9.47 9.54 2.56
N LYS A 52 -9.91 10.79 2.43
CA LYS A 52 -10.91 11.41 3.30
C LYS A 52 -12.16 11.57 2.47
N ARG A 53 -13.29 11.02 2.94
CA ARG A 53 -14.59 11.27 2.32
C ARG A 53 -14.90 12.75 2.50
N ALA A 54 -15.29 13.43 1.42
CA ALA A 54 -15.69 14.83 1.49
C ALA A 54 -16.78 14.97 2.56
N ALA A 55 -16.51 15.80 3.57
CA ALA A 55 -17.41 16.00 4.69
C ALA A 55 -18.80 16.36 4.16
N ARG A 56 -19.83 15.76 4.74
CA ARG A 56 -21.22 15.98 4.36
C ARG A 56 -21.54 17.42 4.77
N THR A 57 -21.39 18.38 3.85
CA THR A 57 -21.62 19.81 4.10
C THR A 57 -23.11 20.04 4.35
N GLY A 58 -23.53 19.90 5.60
CA GLY A 58 -24.69 20.58 6.14
C GLY A 58 -24.23 21.90 6.73
N LYS A 59 -24.58 22.99 6.04
CA LYS A 59 -24.48 24.42 6.44
C LYS A 59 -23.07 25.02 6.63
N GLU A 60 -22.92 26.13 5.92
CA GLU A 60 -21.94 27.22 6.00
C GLU A 60 -21.14 27.34 7.30
N THR A 61 -19.81 27.40 7.16
CA THR A 61 -19.00 28.53 7.62
C THR A 61 -17.75 28.65 6.76
N VAL A 62 -17.56 29.86 6.27
CA VAL A 62 -16.34 30.39 5.65
C VAL A 62 -15.35 30.71 6.76
N GLU A 63 -14.07 30.33 6.58
CA GLU A 63 -12.84 31.04 7.01
C GLU A 63 -11.63 30.13 6.70
N PHE A 64 -10.84 30.44 5.66
CA PHE A 64 -9.48 31.04 5.70
C PHE A 64 -8.43 30.08 6.35
N VAL A 65 -7.26 29.77 5.79
CA VAL A 65 -6.19 30.66 5.32
C VAL A 65 -5.32 29.92 4.29
N SER A 66 -4.97 30.64 3.23
CA SER A 66 -3.90 30.39 2.27
C SER A 66 -2.52 30.50 2.92
N SER A 67 -1.65 29.50 2.74
CA SER A 67 -0.19 29.74 2.75
C SER A 67 0.48 28.89 1.67
N THR A 68 0.76 29.57 0.57
CA THR A 68 1.80 29.27 -0.41
C THR A 68 3.17 29.19 0.25
N GLU A 69 3.89 28.09 0.09
CA GLU A 69 5.35 28.13 0.08
C GLU A 69 5.90 27.26 -1.05
N LYS A 70 6.54 27.94 -2.00
CA LYS A 70 7.52 27.38 -2.92
C LYS A 70 8.71 26.93 -2.08
N ILE A 71 9.20 25.72 -2.28
CA ILE A 71 10.59 25.39 -1.94
C ILE A 71 11.18 24.67 -3.14
N ASP A 72 12.15 25.36 -3.74
CA ASP A 72 12.98 24.89 -4.82
C ASP A 72 13.80 23.65 -4.43
N SER A 73 14.03 22.85 -5.46
CA SER A 73 15.00 21.77 -5.52
C SER A 73 16.41 22.24 -5.13
N ALA A 74 17.05 21.56 -4.16
CA ALA A 74 18.42 21.03 -4.26
C ALA A 74 18.97 20.62 -2.88
N ASN A 75 19.45 19.38 -2.80
CA ASN A 75 20.48 18.85 -1.89
C ASN A 75 20.41 19.15 -0.38
N VAL A 76 20.32 18.10 0.44
CA VAL A 76 21.45 17.65 1.29
C VAL A 76 21.14 16.24 1.79
N ALA A 77 22.12 15.37 1.60
CA ALA A 77 22.16 13.99 2.05
C ALA A 77 22.38 13.88 3.58
N ALA A 78 21.99 12.71 4.11
CA ALA A 78 22.33 12.17 5.43
C ALA A 78 21.63 12.80 6.65
N GLN A 79 20.70 12.06 7.25
CA GLN A 79 20.75 11.70 8.68
C GLN A 79 19.70 10.66 9.09
N LYS A 80 20.08 9.89 10.11
CA LYS A 80 19.49 8.69 10.73
C LYS A 80 18.09 8.90 11.35
N PRO A 81 17.37 7.82 11.72
CA PRO A 81 15.96 7.89 12.13
C PRO A 81 15.83 8.56 13.50
N VAL A 82 15.06 9.66 13.55
CA VAL A 82 14.69 10.33 14.80
C VAL A 82 13.40 9.73 15.32
N LEU A 83 13.50 9.25 16.55
CA LEU A 83 12.46 8.75 17.43
C LEU A 83 11.38 9.83 17.64
N ILE A 84 10.20 9.68 17.05
CA ILE A 84 9.05 10.57 17.33
C ILE A 84 8.36 10.05 18.60
N LYS A 85 8.82 10.53 19.75
CA LYS A 85 7.96 10.68 20.94
C LYS A 85 7.07 11.90 20.68
N SER A 86 5.82 11.68 20.30
CA SER A 86 4.78 12.70 20.38
C SER A 86 3.91 12.42 21.60
N GLU A 87 4.37 12.86 22.77
CA GLU A 87 3.46 13.19 23.87
C GLU A 87 2.80 14.51 23.51
N THR A 88 1.54 14.45 23.10
CA THR A 88 0.62 15.59 23.14
C THR A 88 -0.52 15.22 24.10
N PRO A 89 -1.02 16.18 24.89
CA PRO A 89 -2.01 15.93 25.95
C PRO A 89 -3.30 15.36 25.35
N PRO A 90 -4.14 14.64 26.13
CA PRO A 90 -5.38 14.07 25.62
C PRO A 90 -6.30 15.22 25.23
N GLN A 91 -6.31 15.60 23.95
CA GLN A 91 -7.45 16.27 23.39
C GLN A 91 -8.57 15.25 23.46
N GLU A 92 -9.52 15.49 24.36
CA GLU A 92 -10.82 14.83 24.33
C GLU A 92 -11.47 15.21 23.00
N ASN A 93 -11.10 14.48 21.94
CA ASN A 93 -11.85 14.41 20.71
C ASN A 93 -13.20 13.81 21.14
N ILE A 94 -14.20 14.68 21.29
CA ILE A 94 -15.60 14.25 21.34
C ILE A 94 -15.90 13.76 19.92
N GLU A 95 -15.45 12.53 19.64
CA GLU A 95 -15.74 11.81 18.41
C GLU A 95 -17.26 11.71 18.31
N SER A 96 -17.81 12.23 17.21
CA SER A 96 -19.24 12.20 16.93
C SER A 96 -19.78 10.78 17.13
N LEU A 97 -21.02 10.65 17.62
CA LEU A 97 -21.66 9.34 17.76
C LEU A 97 -21.60 8.54 16.45
N ASP A 98 -21.70 9.22 15.31
CA ASP A 98 -21.59 8.61 13.98
C ASP A 98 -20.20 8.01 13.72
N THR A 99 -19.12 8.65 14.18
CA THR A 99 -17.76 8.10 14.01
C THR A 99 -17.53 6.89 14.91
N HIS A 100 -18.12 6.89 16.11
CA HIS A 100 -18.12 5.71 16.98
C HIS A 100 -18.92 4.56 16.35
N ILE A 101 -20.08 4.84 15.77
CA ILE A 101 -20.89 3.83 15.07
C ILE A 101 -20.10 3.24 13.89
N ASP A 102 -19.48 4.07 13.06
CA ASP A 102 -18.65 3.60 11.94
C ASP A 102 -17.44 2.79 12.41
N LEU A 103 -16.81 3.20 13.52
CA LEU A 103 -15.70 2.48 14.12
C LEU A 103 -16.14 1.09 14.62
N ILE A 104 -17.28 1.02 15.30
CA ILE A 104 -17.86 -0.24 15.79
C ILE A 104 -18.21 -1.16 14.59
N ILE A 105 -18.81 -0.61 13.53
CA ILE A 105 -19.10 -1.37 12.31
C ILE A 105 -17.81 -1.88 11.67
N SER A 106 -16.78 -1.06 11.59
CA SER A 106 -15.47 -1.44 11.04
C SER A 106 -14.81 -2.55 11.87
N ALA A 107 -14.78 -2.38 13.20
CA ALA A 107 -14.26 -3.38 14.13
C ALA A 107 -15.01 -4.71 14.02
N PHE A 108 -16.34 -4.67 13.93
CA PHE A 108 -17.16 -5.86 13.76
C PHE A 108 -16.93 -6.55 12.41
N ASN A 109 -16.78 -5.78 11.33
CA ASN A 109 -16.42 -6.32 10.02
C ASN A 109 -15.01 -6.92 10.00
N ALA A 110 -14.07 -6.35 10.75
CA ALA A 110 -12.74 -6.92 10.95
C ALA A 110 -12.81 -8.25 11.73
N LEU A 111 -13.60 -8.30 12.80
CA LEU A 111 -13.83 -9.52 13.58
C LEU A 111 -14.46 -10.63 12.73
N LYS A 112 -15.41 -10.29 11.85
CA LYS A 112 -15.99 -11.25 10.89
C LYS A 112 -14.95 -11.83 9.91
N ARG A 113 -13.88 -11.10 9.62
CA ARG A 113 -12.81 -11.57 8.74
C ARG A 113 -11.79 -12.45 9.44
N LEU A 114 -11.75 -12.48 10.78
CA LEU A 114 -10.77 -13.28 11.54
C LEU A 114 -10.73 -14.76 11.11
N PRO A 115 -11.85 -15.49 10.94
CA PRO A 115 -11.79 -16.91 10.58
C PRO A 115 -11.16 -17.15 9.20
N VAL A 116 -11.34 -16.21 8.27
CA VAL A 116 -10.73 -16.28 6.93
C VAL A 116 -9.23 -16.05 7.03
N VAL A 117 -8.83 -15.01 7.77
CA VAL A 117 -7.42 -14.67 8.00
C VAL A 117 -6.69 -15.79 8.75
N GLU A 118 -7.32 -16.41 9.74
CA GLU A 118 -6.76 -17.57 10.46
C GLU A 118 -6.55 -18.77 9.54
N LYS A 119 -7.48 -19.02 8.62
CA LYS A 119 -7.36 -20.09 7.63
C LYS A 119 -6.22 -19.80 6.64
N GLU A 120 -6.10 -18.56 6.16
CA GLU A 120 -5.00 -18.13 5.30
C GLU A 120 -3.65 -18.27 6.02
N LEU A 121 -3.56 -17.82 7.27
CA LEU A 121 -2.35 -17.93 8.09
C LEU A 121 -1.94 -19.39 8.29
N LYS A 122 -2.90 -20.29 8.55
CA LYS A 122 -2.65 -21.73 8.65
C LYS A 122 -2.12 -22.31 7.34
N THR A 123 -2.69 -21.91 6.21
CA THR A 123 -2.26 -22.35 4.88
C THR A 123 -0.85 -21.88 4.58
N LEU A 124 -0.57 -20.59 4.78
CA LEU A 124 0.76 -20.00 4.58
C LEU A 124 1.83 -20.64 5.48
N LYS A 125 1.49 -20.97 6.73
CA LYS A 125 2.40 -21.72 7.61
C LYS A 125 2.75 -23.08 7.03
N GLN A 126 1.76 -23.83 6.53
CA GLN A 126 1.99 -25.13 5.92
C GLN A 126 2.84 -25.04 4.64
N GLU A 127 2.58 -24.05 3.80
CA GLU A 127 3.37 -23.80 2.59
C GLU A 127 4.82 -23.40 2.92
N ASN A 128 5.01 -22.57 3.95
CA ASN A 128 6.34 -22.17 4.42
C ASN A 128 7.15 -23.37 4.92
N GLU A 129 6.54 -24.25 5.73
CA GLU A 129 7.20 -25.47 6.19
C GLU A 129 7.56 -26.41 5.03
N LYS A 130 6.68 -26.57 4.03
CA LYS A 130 6.99 -27.33 2.81
C LYS A 130 8.16 -26.71 2.04
N ALA A 131 8.17 -25.40 1.88
CA ALA A 131 9.24 -24.69 1.19
C ALA A 131 10.58 -24.83 1.92
N LYS A 132 10.59 -24.75 3.25
CA LYS A 132 11.80 -25.00 4.06
C LYS A 132 12.36 -26.40 3.83
N LEU A 133 11.51 -27.42 3.89
CA LEU A 133 11.93 -28.80 3.65
C LEU A 133 12.51 -29.00 2.25
N GLU A 134 11.90 -28.37 1.23
CA GLU A 134 12.43 -28.46 -0.13
C GLU A 134 13.76 -27.71 -0.28
N ILE A 135 13.92 -26.55 0.36
CA ILE A 135 15.20 -25.83 0.39
C ILE A 135 16.28 -26.70 1.04
N GLU A 136 15.99 -27.35 2.18
CA GLU A 136 16.94 -28.26 2.82
C GLU A 136 17.30 -29.45 1.94
N ARG A 137 16.31 -30.04 1.26
CA ARG A 137 16.53 -31.12 0.31
C ARG A 137 17.43 -30.69 -0.85
N LEU A 138 17.20 -29.51 -1.42
CA LEU A 138 18.00 -28.95 -2.50
C LEU A 138 19.43 -28.66 -2.03
N LYS A 139 19.61 -28.07 -0.84
CA LYS A 139 20.93 -27.86 -0.24
C LYS A 139 21.67 -29.17 -0.03
N ALA A 140 21.00 -30.21 0.45
CA ALA A 140 21.61 -31.54 0.64
C ALA A 140 22.03 -32.17 -0.70
N ARG A 141 21.23 -32.02 -1.76
CA ARG A 141 21.59 -32.46 -3.11
C ARG A 141 22.80 -31.70 -3.66
N GLU A 142 22.80 -30.38 -3.48
CA GLU A 142 23.88 -29.52 -3.94
C GLU A 142 25.20 -29.85 -3.24
N ASN A 143 25.18 -30.05 -1.91
CA ASN A 143 26.36 -30.49 -1.17
C ASN A 143 26.89 -31.83 -1.67
N LYS A 144 26.01 -32.80 -1.98
CA LYS A 144 26.43 -34.08 -2.56
C LYS A 144 27.10 -33.91 -3.93
N ARG A 145 26.57 -33.02 -4.77
CA ARG A 145 27.16 -32.69 -6.09
C ARG A 145 28.55 -32.07 -5.91
N ILE A 146 28.68 -31.10 -5.02
CA ILE A 146 29.95 -30.47 -4.66
C ILE A 146 30.95 -31.49 -4.13
N ASP A 147 30.53 -32.41 -3.25
CA ASP A 147 31.40 -33.44 -2.71
C ASP A 147 31.84 -34.45 -3.76
N GLN A 148 30.96 -34.81 -4.70
CA GLN A 148 31.33 -35.63 -5.86
C GLN A 148 32.34 -34.91 -6.75
N GLU A 149 32.12 -33.64 -7.07
CA GLU A 149 33.03 -32.82 -7.87
C GLU A 149 34.40 -32.70 -7.20
N LYS A 150 34.45 -32.46 -5.89
CA LYS A 150 35.70 -32.45 -5.10
C LYS A 150 36.45 -33.77 -5.20
N ARG A 151 35.76 -34.90 -5.08
CA ARG A 151 36.36 -36.24 -5.21
C ARG A 151 36.89 -36.50 -6.62
N TRP A 152 36.13 -36.09 -7.63
CA TRP A 152 36.56 -36.18 -9.04
C TRP A 152 37.81 -35.35 -9.31
N MET A 153 37.88 -34.13 -8.78
CA MET A 153 39.06 -33.27 -8.92
C MET A 153 40.29 -33.88 -8.25
N LEU A 154 40.15 -34.45 -7.05
CA LEU A 154 41.26 -35.12 -6.35
C LEU A 154 41.83 -36.30 -7.15
N ILE A 155 40.98 -37.16 -7.69
CA ILE A 155 41.39 -38.31 -8.52
C ILE A 155 42.11 -37.82 -9.78
N ASN A 156 41.56 -36.82 -10.47
CA ASN A 156 42.17 -36.28 -11.69
C ASN A 156 43.46 -35.49 -11.45
N THR A 157 43.73 -35.03 -10.22
CA THR A 157 45.01 -34.40 -9.87
C THR A 157 46.10 -35.40 -9.47
N GLU A 158 45.73 -36.61 -9.04
CA GLU A 158 46.68 -37.68 -8.69
C GLU A 158 47.14 -38.49 -9.92
N ASP A 159 46.35 -38.49 -11.01
CA ASP A 159 46.63 -39.22 -12.25
C ASP A 159 47.40 -38.40 -13.32
N ILE A 160 48.23 -37.42 -12.94
CA ILE A 160 49.21 -36.83 -13.87
C ILE A 160 50.56 -37.55 -13.69
N PRO A 161 50.86 -38.63 -14.46
CA PRO A 161 52.20 -39.18 -14.51
C PRO A 161 53.12 -38.18 -15.22
N GLY A 162 53.90 -37.43 -14.44
CA GLY A 162 55.07 -36.70 -14.93
C GLY A 162 54.99 -35.17 -14.96
N SER A 163 54.59 -34.51 -13.88
CA SER A 163 54.94 -33.09 -13.71
C SER A 163 56.33 -32.99 -13.04
N PRO A 164 57.39 -32.53 -13.74
CA PRO A 164 58.71 -32.37 -13.16
C PRO A 164 58.76 -31.13 -12.27
N SER A 165 59.50 -31.26 -11.17
CA SER A 165 59.87 -30.21 -10.21
C SER A 165 60.67 -29.07 -10.82
#